data_AF-A0A1B6MM94-F1
#
_entry.id   AF-A0A1B6MM94-F1
#
_cell.length_a   1.000
_cell.length_b   1.000
_cell.length_c   1.000
_cell.angle_alpha   90.00
_cell.angle_beta   90.00
_cell.angle_gamma   90.00
#
_symmetry.space_group_name_H-M   'P 1'
#
loop_
_entity.id
_entity.type
_entity.pdbx_description
1 polymer ?
#
loop_
_entity_poly.entity_id
_entity_poly.type
_entity_poly.pdbx_seq_one_letter_code
_entity_poly.pdbx_strand_id
1 'polypeptide(L)'
;MEECWRCPVKVQKELACGHPAKVLCSTDLATVQCKQQCERILACGHPCNKTCWQPCQPCMTKVEKIAPHCGHKVRVPCSQQPTRQFCDGACTVMLQCGHQCAKRCKDACQELDCEHPKKFKITTLLCGHTNAQIPCNKAARVHQMSEEELVQFCGEPCSQLLTCEHPCSGSCSECMQGRIHTMCSQPCGNVLICGHSCPVPCREVCPPCEQLCKHRCKHSKCVRKCGAVCVPCKEPCDYECAHLKCHRMCGEPCDRKPCYESCPLTLACTHPCVGFCGEPCPPCRQCEPHHFEEIFYTGEETEDDAKWVYLQDCKHTLESTGLEHWLNMEQEGSEIVAKTCPRCKTSIVTVQRFMNLIKETYKDVQIVKQQCYGKLDEIRKERIQCIRRLQAIQFVKMVYPENEADELEYLYQKLNTELPEVKMKKRNAMGSQKAQLLCFLTEFFILLYKRKQEVWEKLNDEAKSVLTKKINFLSQLLKKREQKISEQEMKSFELEVKRILRLCDLLIYTSSPEYRMASSYSGAKDTREMAESIIHSVAIYNEILDDKM
;
A
#
# COMPACT_ATOMS: atom_id res chain seq x y z
N MET A 1 55.85 48.55 37.17
CA MET A 1 54.68 48.20 36.33
C MET A 1 53.99 47.05 37.02
N GLU A 2 52.92 47.32 37.78
CA GLU A 2 52.08 46.24 38.30
C GLU A 2 51.13 45.82 37.18
N GLU A 3 51.32 44.61 36.66
CA GLU A 3 50.37 44.01 35.73
C GLU A 3 49.10 43.62 36.52
N CYS A 4 48.04 44.40 36.36
CA CYS A 4 46.72 44.06 36.90
C CYS A 4 46.27 42.70 36.34
N TRP A 5 46.29 41.67 37.20
CA TRP A 5 45.80 40.34 36.88
C TRP A 5 44.30 40.37 36.53
N ARG A 6 43.96 39.94 35.31
CA ARG A 6 42.59 39.83 34.84
C ARG A 6 41.85 38.77 35.66
N CYS A 7 40.75 39.16 36.31
CA CYS A 7 39.95 38.27 37.15
C CYS A 7 39.39 37.07 36.34
N PRO A 8 39.72 35.81 36.70
CA PRO A 8 39.29 34.61 35.97
C PRO A 8 37.86 34.16 36.29
N VAL A 9 37.15 34.88 37.16
CA VAL A 9 35.80 34.52 37.59
C VAL A 9 34.81 34.76 36.45
N LYS A 10 34.04 33.73 36.09
CA LYS A 10 32.92 33.85 35.15
C LYS A 10 31.72 34.41 35.87
N VAL A 11 31.31 35.61 35.49
CA VAL A 11 30.13 36.29 36.00
C VAL A 11 29.06 36.35 34.91
N GLN A 12 27.80 36.48 35.29
CA GLN A 12 26.71 36.76 34.37
C GLN A 12 26.61 38.27 34.19
N LYS A 13 26.78 38.75 32.96
CA LYS A 13 26.64 40.16 32.59
C LYS A 13 25.56 40.31 31.52
N GLU A 14 24.89 41.44 31.48
CA GLU A 14 23.90 41.78 30.46
C GLU A 14 24.60 42.41 29.25
N LEU A 15 24.37 41.86 28.05
CA LEU A 15 24.89 42.43 26.80
C LEU A 15 24.06 43.66 26.40
N ALA A 16 24.57 44.48 25.48
CA ALA A 16 23.85 45.65 24.96
C ALA A 16 22.47 45.30 24.33
N CYS A 17 22.26 44.05 23.93
CA CYS A 17 20.97 43.55 23.44
C CYS A 17 19.99 43.12 24.55
N GLY A 18 20.33 43.32 25.83
CA GLY A 18 19.51 42.93 27.00
C GLY A 18 19.62 41.45 27.39
N HIS A 19 20.38 40.64 26.64
CA HIS A 19 20.51 39.21 26.92
C HIS A 19 21.66 38.90 27.90
N PRO A 20 21.46 37.97 28.86
CA PRO A 20 22.51 37.57 29.78
C PRO A 20 23.56 36.70 29.08
N ALA A 21 24.84 36.99 29.32
CA ALA A 21 25.98 36.21 28.87
C ALA A 21 26.93 35.89 30.02
N LYS A 22 27.37 34.63 30.10
CA LYS A 22 28.35 34.17 31.11
C LYS A 22 29.77 34.32 30.56
N VAL A 23 30.46 35.38 30.94
CA VAL A 23 31.79 35.76 30.45
C VAL A 23 32.75 36.02 31.62
N LEU A 24 34.06 36.12 31.37
CA LEU A 24 35.01 36.46 32.44
C LEU A 24 34.75 37.89 32.91
N CYS A 25 34.99 38.15 34.19
CA CYS A 25 34.80 39.49 34.76
C CYS A 25 35.59 40.57 34.00
N SER A 26 36.76 40.22 33.45
CA SER A 26 37.60 41.10 32.62
C SER A 26 37.24 41.15 31.13
N THR A 27 36.21 40.43 30.66
CA THR A 27 35.80 40.44 29.25
C THR A 27 35.06 41.73 28.90
N ASP A 28 35.51 42.40 27.84
CA ASP A 28 34.81 43.54 27.23
C ASP A 28 33.54 43.07 26.52
N LEU A 29 32.39 43.55 27.00
CA LEU A 29 31.07 43.18 26.51
C LEU A 29 30.83 43.60 25.06
N ALA A 30 31.54 44.62 24.54
CA ALA A 30 31.40 45.06 23.15
C ALA A 30 31.86 43.98 22.14
N THR A 31 32.73 43.07 22.56
CA THR A 31 33.28 42.00 21.71
C THR A 31 32.47 40.70 21.78
N VAL A 32 31.47 40.61 22.66
CA VAL A 32 30.72 39.38 22.94
C VAL A 32 29.51 39.26 22.02
N GLN A 33 29.50 38.22 21.18
CA GLN A 33 28.39 37.91 20.29
C GLN A 33 27.26 37.17 21.03
N CYS A 34 26.07 37.77 21.09
CA CYS A 34 24.90 37.13 21.67
C CYS A 34 24.47 35.88 20.88
N LYS A 35 24.39 34.74 21.57
CA LYS A 35 23.94 33.45 21.02
C LYS A 35 22.46 33.15 21.27
N GLN A 36 21.74 34.01 21.99
CA GLN A 36 20.30 33.86 22.21
C GLN A 36 19.52 33.99 20.89
N GLN A 37 18.32 33.40 20.85
CA GLN A 37 17.43 33.58 19.72
C GLN A 37 17.03 35.05 19.60
N CYS A 38 17.00 35.56 18.37
CA CYS A 38 16.56 36.91 18.10
C CYS A 38 15.06 37.05 18.41
N GLU A 39 14.71 37.97 19.31
CA GLU A 39 13.31 38.25 19.70
C GLU A 39 12.63 39.29 18.79
N ARG A 40 13.34 39.78 17.76
CA ARG A 40 12.80 40.78 16.81
C ARG A 40 11.71 40.16 15.93
N ILE A 41 10.62 40.90 15.73
CA ILE A 41 9.59 40.62 14.74
C ILE A 41 9.96 41.31 13.43
N LEU A 42 9.99 40.55 12.33
CA LEU A 42 10.26 41.07 10.99
C LEU A 42 9.07 41.93 10.51
N ALA A 43 9.29 42.82 9.54
CA ALA A 43 8.23 43.71 9.02
C ALA A 43 6.97 42.97 8.51
N CYS A 44 7.10 41.71 8.12
CA CYS A 44 5.98 40.85 7.73
C CYS A 44 5.20 40.24 8.92
N GLY A 45 5.51 40.60 10.17
CA GLY A 45 4.87 40.10 11.38
C GLY A 45 5.40 38.75 11.91
N HIS A 46 6.38 38.13 11.25
CA HIS A 46 6.93 36.84 11.68
C HIS A 46 8.14 37.01 12.61
N PRO A 47 8.33 36.13 13.61
CA PRO A 47 9.50 36.15 14.48
C PRO A 47 10.78 35.80 13.71
N CYS A 48 11.89 36.45 14.07
CA CYS A 48 13.19 36.14 13.49
C CYS A 48 13.70 34.77 13.98
N ASN A 49 14.26 33.98 13.06
CA ASN A 49 14.84 32.66 13.37
C ASN A 49 16.39 32.67 13.48
N LYS A 50 17.00 33.86 13.53
CA LYS A 50 18.46 34.03 13.65
C LYS A 50 18.87 34.21 15.12
N THR A 51 20.17 34.14 15.40
CA THR A 51 20.71 34.55 16.69
C THR A 51 20.74 36.06 16.82
N CYS A 52 20.65 36.58 18.04
CA CYS A 52 20.46 38.01 18.31
C CYS A 52 21.58 38.89 17.71
N TRP A 53 22.84 38.42 17.75
CA TRP A 53 23.97 39.15 17.15
C TRP A 53 23.92 39.23 15.60
N GLN A 54 23.21 38.32 14.93
CA GLN A 54 23.13 38.33 13.47
C GLN A 54 22.13 39.39 12.97
N PRO A 55 22.41 40.05 11.84
CA PRO A 55 21.42 40.90 11.19
C PRO A 55 20.23 40.06 10.71
N CYS A 56 19.01 40.56 10.96
CA CYS A 56 17.79 39.90 10.50
C CYS A 56 17.79 39.79 8.97
N GLN A 57 17.50 38.58 8.48
CA GLN A 57 17.37 38.29 7.06
C GLN A 57 15.89 38.31 6.65
N PRO A 58 15.57 38.36 5.34
CA PRO A 58 14.21 38.25 4.85
C PRO A 58 13.52 36.98 5.38
N CYS A 59 12.21 37.06 5.62
CA CYS A 59 11.45 36.00 6.27
C CYS A 59 11.38 34.71 5.42
N MET A 60 11.91 33.61 5.97
CA MET A 60 11.90 32.28 5.34
C MET A 60 10.74 31.38 5.77
N THR A 61 9.79 31.90 6.56
CA THR A 61 8.58 31.17 6.94
C THR A 61 7.76 30.86 5.69
N LYS A 62 7.49 29.58 5.43
CA LYS A 62 6.70 29.13 4.28
C LYS A 62 5.22 29.45 4.51
N VAL A 63 4.68 30.34 3.69
CA VAL A 63 3.27 30.75 3.70
C VAL A 63 2.60 30.38 2.38
N GLU A 64 1.28 30.21 2.40
CA GLU A 64 0.51 30.02 1.18
C GLU A 64 0.20 31.38 0.55
N LYS A 65 0.47 31.52 -0.75
CA LYS A 65 0.19 32.70 -1.54
C LYS A 65 -0.44 32.30 -2.87
N ILE A 66 -1.18 33.21 -3.51
CA ILE A 66 -1.72 32.99 -4.85
C ILE A 66 -0.69 33.45 -5.89
N ALA A 67 -0.35 32.58 -6.84
CA ALA A 67 0.52 32.93 -7.95
C ALA A 67 -0.27 33.75 -8.99
N PRO A 68 0.06 35.02 -9.24
CA PRO A 68 -0.78 35.93 -10.02
C PRO A 68 -0.95 35.51 -11.48
N HIS A 69 0.01 34.78 -12.06
CA HIS A 69 -0.04 34.36 -13.47
C HIS A 69 -1.00 33.20 -13.74
N CYS A 70 -1.32 32.39 -12.73
CA CYS A 70 -2.14 31.19 -12.92
C CYS A 70 -3.26 31.04 -11.89
N GLY A 71 -3.34 31.91 -10.88
CA GLY A 71 -4.37 31.88 -9.84
C GLY A 71 -4.23 30.74 -8.83
N HIS A 72 -3.21 29.88 -8.95
CA HIS A 72 -3.01 28.74 -8.06
C HIS A 72 -2.39 29.14 -6.71
N LYS A 73 -2.77 28.44 -5.65
CA LYS A 73 -2.14 28.54 -4.34
C LYS A 73 -0.78 27.82 -4.36
N VAL A 74 0.28 28.52 -3.93
CA VAL A 74 1.65 28.01 -3.85
C VAL A 74 2.23 28.28 -2.47
N ARG A 75 3.05 27.34 -1.97
CA ARG A 75 3.66 27.44 -0.65
C ARG A 75 5.13 27.87 -0.78
N VAL A 76 5.38 29.17 -0.57
CA VAL A 76 6.69 29.81 -0.75
C VAL A 76 7.11 30.59 0.50
N PRO A 77 8.41 30.88 0.70
CA PRO A 77 8.87 31.81 1.73
C PRO A 77 8.11 33.15 1.72
N CYS A 78 7.84 33.71 2.90
CA CYS A 78 7.11 34.97 3.04
C CYS A 78 7.79 36.14 2.31
N SER A 79 9.11 36.17 2.24
CA SER A 79 9.87 37.17 1.47
C SER A 79 9.85 36.94 -0.05
N GLN A 80 9.45 35.75 -0.51
CA GLN A 80 9.52 35.36 -1.91
C GLN A 80 8.18 35.59 -2.63
N GLN A 81 8.25 36.07 -3.87
CA GLN A 81 7.06 36.23 -4.72
C GLN A 81 6.58 34.87 -5.25
N PRO A 82 5.25 34.63 -5.28
CA PRO A 82 4.68 33.38 -5.77
C PRO A 82 4.66 33.36 -7.30
N THR A 83 5.73 32.88 -7.95
CA THR A 83 5.79 32.76 -9.42
C THR A 83 5.34 31.38 -9.90
N ARG A 84 5.07 31.27 -11.21
CA ARG A 84 4.61 30.02 -11.89
C ARG A 84 5.52 28.81 -11.61
N GLN A 85 6.83 29.02 -11.47
CA GLN A 85 7.80 27.94 -11.23
C GLN A 85 7.58 27.18 -9.90
N PHE A 86 6.84 27.77 -8.95
CA PHE A 86 6.49 27.14 -7.68
C PHE A 86 5.10 26.50 -7.69
N CYS A 87 4.46 26.45 -8.85
CA CYS A 87 3.10 25.97 -9.00
C CYS A 87 3.04 24.49 -9.40
N ASP A 88 2.54 23.66 -8.50
CA ASP A 88 2.24 22.25 -8.76
C ASP A 88 0.78 22.00 -9.18
N GLY A 89 -0.01 23.07 -9.39
CA GLY A 89 -1.39 22.97 -9.89
C GLY A 89 -1.47 22.46 -11.33
N ALA A 90 -2.64 21.99 -11.76
CA ALA A 90 -2.87 21.59 -13.14
C ALA A 90 -2.70 22.78 -14.09
N CYS A 91 -2.03 22.59 -15.23
CA CYS A 91 -1.87 23.67 -16.20
C CYS A 91 -3.22 24.04 -16.81
N THR A 92 -3.48 25.34 -16.98
CA THR A 92 -4.71 25.89 -17.58
C THR A 92 -4.49 26.44 -18.99
N VAL A 93 -3.27 26.30 -19.53
CA VAL A 93 -2.94 26.75 -20.88
C VAL A 93 -3.63 25.88 -21.92
N MET A 94 -4.31 26.52 -22.88
CA MET A 94 -4.83 25.87 -24.09
C MET A 94 -3.74 25.84 -25.15
N LEU A 95 -3.42 24.65 -25.66
CA LEU A 95 -2.46 24.44 -26.74
C LEU A 95 -3.09 24.83 -28.10
N GLN A 96 -2.28 25.06 -29.14
CA GLN A 96 -2.78 25.45 -30.47
C GLN A 96 -3.72 24.39 -31.08
N CYS A 97 -3.55 23.12 -30.70
CA CYS A 97 -4.46 22.05 -31.09
C CYS A 97 -5.86 22.13 -30.44
N GLY A 98 -6.12 23.14 -29.60
CA GLY A 98 -7.40 23.38 -28.94
C GLY A 98 -7.63 22.57 -27.65
N HIS A 99 -6.64 21.82 -27.18
CA HIS A 99 -6.74 21.04 -25.93
C HIS A 99 -5.99 21.71 -24.77
N GLN A 100 -6.49 21.52 -23.55
CA GLN A 100 -5.81 21.97 -22.34
C GLN A 100 -4.56 21.13 -22.07
N CYS A 101 -3.47 21.79 -21.68
CA CYS A 101 -2.22 21.14 -21.33
C CYS A 101 -2.38 20.24 -20.08
N ALA A 102 -1.96 18.97 -20.18
CA ALA A 102 -2.05 18.00 -19.09
C ALA A 102 -0.88 18.06 -18.07
N LYS A 103 0.12 18.93 -18.30
CA LYS A 103 1.28 19.06 -17.42
C LYS A 103 0.98 19.86 -16.15
N ARG A 104 1.95 19.92 -15.23
CA ARG A 104 1.88 20.84 -14.09
C ARG A 104 2.11 22.26 -14.58
N CYS A 105 1.51 23.22 -13.87
CA CYS A 105 1.58 24.63 -14.25
C CYS A 105 3.02 25.14 -14.33
N LYS A 106 3.94 24.71 -13.45
CA LYS A 106 5.36 25.10 -13.51
C LYS A 106 6.12 24.65 -14.76
N ASP A 107 5.64 23.64 -15.46
CA ASP A 107 6.34 23.06 -16.60
C ASP A 107 6.06 23.86 -17.89
N ALA A 108 7.04 23.91 -18.80
CA ALA A 108 6.85 24.53 -20.10
C ALA A 108 5.85 23.72 -20.96
N CYS A 109 4.99 24.43 -21.69
CA CYS A 109 3.97 23.85 -22.56
C CYS A 109 4.43 23.95 -24.03
N GLN A 110 4.51 22.82 -24.70
CA GLN A 110 4.80 22.66 -26.13
C GLN A 110 3.65 21.91 -26.80
N GLU A 111 3.46 22.08 -28.11
CA GLU A 111 2.38 21.40 -28.83
C GLU A 111 2.50 19.88 -28.83
N LEU A 112 3.75 19.40 -28.87
CA LEU A 112 4.10 17.98 -28.80
C LEU A 112 3.76 17.34 -27.45
N ASP A 113 3.35 18.14 -26.45
CA ASP A 113 2.92 17.66 -25.13
C ASP A 113 1.45 17.24 -25.10
N CYS A 114 0.70 17.43 -26.18
CA CYS A 114 -0.72 17.10 -26.19
C CYS A 114 -0.96 15.59 -26.32
N GLU A 115 -1.24 14.94 -25.18
CA GLU A 115 -1.57 13.51 -25.13
C GLU A 115 -3.08 13.22 -25.27
N HIS A 116 -3.91 14.23 -25.54
CA HIS A 116 -5.35 14.06 -25.67
C HIS A 116 -5.70 12.98 -26.71
N PRO A 117 -6.51 11.96 -26.37
CA PRO A 117 -6.77 10.83 -27.25
C PRO A 117 -7.70 11.23 -28.40
N LYS A 118 -7.27 11.01 -29.65
CA LYS A 118 -8.10 11.12 -30.86
C LYS A 118 -8.48 9.74 -31.35
N LYS A 119 -9.76 9.55 -31.70
CA LYS A 119 -10.28 8.27 -32.19
C LYS A 119 -10.00 8.12 -33.70
N PHE A 120 -9.45 6.98 -34.08
CA PHE A 120 -9.18 6.58 -35.46
C PHE A 120 -9.78 5.20 -35.71
N LYS A 121 -10.27 4.98 -36.94
CA LYS A 121 -10.67 3.67 -37.45
C LYS A 121 -9.51 3.08 -38.26
N ILE A 122 -8.93 1.99 -37.79
CA ILE A 122 -7.74 1.35 -38.39
C ILE A 122 -8.05 -0.13 -38.60
N THR A 123 -8.10 -0.59 -39.84
CA THR A 123 -8.48 -1.98 -40.19
C THR A 123 -7.31 -2.96 -40.13
N THR A 124 -6.08 -2.47 -39.97
CA THR A 124 -4.83 -3.25 -39.99
C THR A 124 -4.22 -3.44 -38.60
N LEU A 125 -4.99 -3.29 -37.52
CA LEU A 125 -4.46 -3.55 -36.18
C LEU A 125 -4.20 -5.05 -35.99
N LEU A 126 -2.98 -5.41 -35.54
CA LEU A 126 -2.58 -6.80 -35.30
C LEU A 126 -3.48 -7.57 -34.32
N CYS A 127 -4.21 -6.86 -33.45
CA CYS A 127 -5.17 -7.45 -32.52
C CYS A 127 -6.54 -7.77 -33.14
N GLY A 128 -6.77 -7.47 -34.43
CA GLY A 128 -8.03 -7.70 -35.14
C GLY A 128 -9.13 -6.67 -34.86
N HIS A 129 -8.92 -5.74 -33.93
CA HIS A 129 -9.86 -4.66 -33.65
C HIS A 129 -9.74 -3.51 -34.65
N THR A 130 -10.67 -2.54 -34.59
CA THR A 130 -10.66 -1.38 -35.50
C THR A 130 -10.55 -0.03 -34.82
N ASN A 131 -10.61 0.03 -33.49
CA ASN A 131 -10.71 1.27 -32.73
C ASN A 131 -9.36 1.65 -32.10
N ALA A 132 -8.71 2.68 -32.63
CA ALA A 132 -7.46 3.22 -32.09
C ALA A 132 -7.70 4.60 -31.46
N GLN A 133 -7.12 4.83 -30.28
CA GLN A 133 -7.13 6.10 -29.55
C GLN A 133 -5.72 6.68 -29.53
N ILE A 134 -5.37 7.43 -30.58
CA ILE A 134 -4.00 7.92 -30.79
C ILE A 134 -3.86 9.31 -30.16
N PRO A 135 -2.82 9.55 -29.34
CA PRO A 135 -2.51 10.86 -28.79
C PRO A 135 -2.43 11.96 -29.84
N CYS A 136 -2.96 13.14 -29.56
CA CYS A 136 -3.01 14.26 -30.50
C CYS A 136 -1.64 14.64 -31.07
N ASN A 137 -0.57 14.57 -30.27
CA ASN A 137 0.81 14.82 -30.71
C ASN A 137 1.33 13.80 -31.74
N LYS A 138 0.71 12.61 -31.83
CA LYS A 138 1.03 11.56 -32.80
C LYS A 138 0.03 11.49 -33.96
N ALA A 139 -1.13 12.13 -33.82
CA ALA A 139 -2.23 12.08 -34.77
C ALA A 139 -1.85 12.49 -36.21
N ALA A 140 -0.86 13.38 -36.40
CA ALA A 140 -0.42 13.81 -37.72
C ALA A 140 0.34 12.72 -38.50
N ARG A 141 0.94 11.74 -37.81
CA ARG A 141 1.80 10.70 -38.41
C ARG A 141 1.17 9.32 -38.37
N VAL A 142 -0.14 9.21 -38.11
CA VAL A 142 -0.85 7.91 -38.00
C VAL A 142 -0.61 7.02 -39.22
N HIS A 143 -0.62 7.59 -40.42
CA HIS A 143 -0.38 6.84 -41.67
C HIS A 143 1.07 6.37 -41.87
N GLN A 144 2.01 6.84 -41.04
CA GLN A 144 3.43 6.47 -41.09
C GLN A 144 3.82 5.52 -39.96
N MET A 145 2.90 5.23 -39.03
CA MET A 145 3.16 4.34 -37.90
C MET A 145 3.06 2.89 -38.36
N SER A 146 3.94 2.03 -37.83
CA SER A 146 3.85 0.59 -38.08
C SER A 146 2.64 -0.04 -37.38
N GLU A 147 2.25 -1.24 -37.80
CA GLU A 147 1.11 -1.95 -37.18
C GLU A 147 1.39 -2.26 -35.68
N GLU A 148 2.66 -2.49 -35.33
CA GLU A 148 3.12 -2.70 -33.95
C GLU A 148 3.02 -1.43 -33.10
N GLU A 149 3.22 -0.25 -33.68
CA GLU A 149 3.01 1.02 -32.98
C GLU A 149 1.51 1.30 -32.80
N LEU A 150 0.71 1.08 -33.86
CA LEU A 150 -0.73 1.35 -33.85
C LEU A 150 -1.47 0.48 -32.84
N VAL A 151 -1.09 -0.80 -32.68
CA VAL A 151 -1.75 -1.71 -31.73
C VAL A 151 -1.56 -1.27 -30.26
N GLN A 152 -0.52 -0.49 -29.96
CA GLN A 152 -0.33 0.12 -28.62
C GLN A 152 -1.38 1.19 -28.29
N PHE A 153 -2.15 1.65 -29.28
CA PHE A 153 -3.21 2.62 -29.12
C PHE A 153 -4.61 2.01 -29.29
N CYS A 154 -4.72 0.68 -29.35
CA CYS A 154 -6.03 0.02 -29.45
C CYS A 154 -6.88 0.35 -28.22
N GLY A 155 -8.01 1.02 -28.44
CA GLY A 155 -8.94 1.49 -27.41
C GLY A 155 -10.20 0.63 -27.28
N GLU A 156 -10.22 -0.55 -27.88
CA GLU A 156 -11.31 -1.52 -27.71
C GLU A 156 -11.36 -2.00 -26.25
N PRO A 157 -12.53 -2.06 -25.59
CA PRO A 157 -12.63 -2.59 -24.23
C PRO A 157 -12.24 -4.06 -24.19
N CYS A 158 -11.46 -4.46 -23.18
CA CYS A 158 -11.00 -5.84 -23.04
C CYS A 158 -12.15 -6.78 -22.64
N SER A 159 -12.90 -6.46 -21.59
CA SER A 159 -14.09 -7.18 -21.12
C SER A 159 -13.92 -8.68 -20.81
N GLN A 160 -12.71 -9.23 -20.91
CA GLN A 160 -12.42 -10.63 -20.58
C GLN A 160 -12.65 -10.88 -19.08
N LEU A 161 -13.28 -12.00 -18.74
CA LEU A 161 -13.46 -12.42 -17.36
C LEU A 161 -12.11 -12.74 -16.71
N LEU A 162 -11.81 -12.05 -15.62
CA LEU A 162 -10.64 -12.30 -14.78
C LEU A 162 -10.90 -13.52 -13.87
N THR A 163 -9.88 -14.05 -13.20
CA THR A 163 -10.05 -15.13 -12.21
C THR A 163 -10.96 -14.78 -11.05
N CYS A 164 -11.06 -13.48 -10.73
CA CYS A 164 -12.01 -12.97 -9.74
C CYS A 164 -13.44 -12.80 -10.30
N GLU A 165 -13.73 -13.39 -11.47
CA GLU A 165 -15.02 -13.40 -12.17
C GLU A 165 -15.57 -12.03 -12.59
N HIS A 166 -14.81 -10.96 -12.36
CA HIS A 166 -15.14 -9.63 -12.85
C HIS A 166 -14.64 -9.44 -14.29
N PRO A 167 -15.40 -8.74 -15.14
CA PRO A 167 -14.92 -8.33 -16.46
C PRO A 167 -13.77 -7.33 -16.33
N CYS A 168 -12.72 -7.52 -17.12
CA CYS A 168 -11.58 -6.63 -17.17
C CYS A 168 -12.00 -5.23 -17.61
N SER A 169 -11.71 -4.22 -16.80
CA SER A 169 -12.06 -2.82 -17.07
C SER A 169 -11.07 -2.09 -17.98
N GLY A 170 -9.97 -2.74 -18.36
CA GLY A 170 -8.95 -2.16 -19.23
C GLY A 170 -9.34 -2.20 -20.71
N SER A 171 -8.60 -1.48 -21.53
CA SER A 171 -8.62 -1.57 -22.98
C SER A 171 -7.67 -2.65 -23.50
N CYS A 172 -7.80 -3.01 -24.78
CA CYS A 172 -6.93 -3.95 -25.47
C CYS A 172 -5.45 -3.54 -25.37
N SER A 173 -5.13 -2.25 -25.54
CA SER A 173 -3.76 -1.76 -25.37
C SER A 173 -3.25 -1.86 -23.93
N GLU A 174 -4.06 -1.50 -22.94
CA GLU A 174 -3.69 -1.59 -21.52
C GLU A 174 -3.48 -3.03 -21.05
N CYS A 175 -4.19 -3.99 -21.64
CA CYS A 175 -4.06 -5.41 -21.37
C CYS A 175 -2.95 -6.10 -22.18
N MET A 176 -2.10 -5.35 -22.89
CA MET A 176 -1.12 -5.90 -23.85
C MET A 176 -1.77 -6.90 -24.82
N GLN A 177 -2.94 -6.56 -25.36
CA GLN A 177 -3.75 -7.41 -26.24
C GLN A 177 -4.16 -8.74 -25.59
N GLY A 178 -4.37 -8.73 -24.27
CA GLY A 178 -4.79 -9.91 -23.48
C GLY A 178 -3.62 -10.70 -22.88
N ARG A 179 -2.38 -10.25 -23.08
CA ARG A 179 -1.19 -10.93 -22.52
C ARG A 179 -1.00 -10.64 -21.03
N ILE A 180 -1.27 -9.41 -20.59
CA ILE A 180 -1.18 -9.02 -19.17
C ILE A 180 -2.35 -8.08 -18.88
N HIS A 181 -3.39 -8.58 -18.22
CA HIS A 181 -4.54 -7.77 -17.87
C HIS A 181 -4.23 -6.67 -16.83
N THR A 182 -5.03 -5.62 -16.85
CA THR A 182 -5.07 -4.63 -15.78
C THR A 182 -5.64 -5.24 -14.50
N MET A 183 -5.25 -4.69 -13.35
CA MET A 183 -5.83 -5.08 -12.05
C MET A 183 -7.34 -4.88 -12.03
N CYS A 184 -8.07 -5.78 -11.37
CA CYS A 184 -9.49 -5.57 -11.11
C CYS A 184 -9.68 -4.32 -10.22
N SER A 185 -10.58 -3.45 -10.65
CA SER A 185 -10.93 -2.19 -9.99
C SER A 185 -12.30 -2.23 -9.30
N GLN A 186 -13.04 -3.34 -9.44
CA GLN A 186 -14.35 -3.53 -8.82
C GLN A 186 -14.24 -3.59 -7.30
N PRO A 187 -15.23 -3.13 -6.53
CA PRO A 187 -15.23 -3.27 -5.08
C PRO A 187 -15.22 -4.76 -4.69
N CYS A 188 -14.42 -5.14 -3.70
CA CYS A 188 -14.30 -6.54 -3.32
C CYS A 188 -15.59 -7.11 -2.70
N GLY A 189 -16.35 -6.32 -1.94
CA GLY A 189 -17.60 -6.74 -1.28
C GLY A 189 -17.42 -7.72 -0.09
N ASN A 190 -16.31 -8.46 -0.04
CA ASN A 190 -16.08 -9.51 0.97
C ASN A 190 -15.88 -8.97 2.38
N VAL A 191 -16.39 -9.71 3.36
CA VAL A 191 -16.08 -9.57 4.79
C VAL A 191 -14.90 -10.48 5.11
N LEU A 192 -13.81 -9.92 5.64
CA LEU A 192 -12.65 -10.71 6.06
C LEU A 192 -13.01 -11.57 7.26
N ILE A 193 -12.25 -12.65 7.50
CA ILE A 193 -12.43 -13.57 8.65
C ILE A 193 -12.53 -12.89 10.02
N CYS A 194 -11.96 -11.68 10.13
CA CYS A 194 -12.03 -10.86 11.34
C CYS A 194 -13.29 -9.98 11.47
N GLY A 195 -14.26 -10.11 10.55
CA GLY A 195 -15.50 -9.33 10.50
C GLY A 195 -15.37 -7.93 9.87
N HIS A 196 -14.18 -7.52 9.41
CA HIS A 196 -14.00 -6.24 8.73
C HIS A 196 -14.21 -6.36 7.23
N SER A 197 -14.88 -5.40 6.61
CA SER A 197 -14.98 -5.32 5.15
C SER A 197 -13.61 -5.15 4.50
N CYS A 198 -13.39 -5.84 3.38
CA CYS A 198 -12.17 -5.71 2.59
C CYS A 198 -12.07 -4.28 2.00
N PRO A 199 -11.03 -3.49 2.32
CA PRO A 199 -10.95 -2.08 1.91
C PRO A 199 -10.31 -1.89 0.53
N VAL A 200 -9.88 -2.97 -0.13
CA VAL A 200 -9.20 -2.92 -1.43
C VAL A 200 -10.14 -3.39 -2.54
N PRO A 201 -9.91 -2.98 -3.81
CA PRO A 201 -10.59 -3.58 -4.95
C PRO A 201 -10.45 -5.10 -4.98
N CYS A 202 -11.36 -5.75 -5.69
CA CYS A 202 -11.45 -7.20 -5.82
C CYS A 202 -10.12 -7.80 -6.27
N ARG A 203 -9.79 -8.93 -5.65
CA ARG A 203 -8.61 -9.74 -5.89
C ARG A 203 -8.99 -11.19 -5.65
N GLU A 204 -8.29 -12.11 -6.31
CA GLU A 204 -8.49 -13.56 -6.13
C GLU A 204 -8.45 -14.01 -4.66
N VAL A 205 -7.57 -13.40 -3.85
CA VAL A 205 -7.58 -13.58 -2.38
C VAL A 205 -7.40 -12.23 -1.71
N CYS A 206 -8.26 -11.94 -0.73
CA CYS A 206 -8.23 -10.71 0.05
C CYS A 206 -6.94 -10.59 0.89
N PRO A 207 -6.40 -9.38 1.08
CA PRO A 207 -5.25 -9.17 1.95
C PRO A 207 -5.61 -9.33 3.43
N PRO A 208 -4.64 -9.68 4.29
CA PRO A 208 -4.84 -9.64 5.73
C PRO A 208 -5.29 -8.25 6.20
N CYS A 209 -6.18 -8.21 7.19
CA CYS A 209 -6.73 -6.94 7.68
C CYS A 209 -5.66 -6.03 8.31
N GLU A 210 -5.54 -4.80 7.80
CA GLU A 210 -4.60 -3.80 8.31
C GLU A 210 -5.18 -2.84 9.37
N GLN A 211 -6.45 -3.04 9.75
CA GLN A 211 -7.04 -2.29 10.86
C GLN A 211 -6.39 -2.70 12.20
N LEU A 212 -6.55 -1.89 13.24
CA LEU A 212 -6.10 -2.25 14.58
C LEU A 212 -6.96 -3.40 15.13
N CYS A 213 -6.33 -4.40 15.74
CA CYS A 213 -7.06 -5.51 16.34
C CYS A 213 -7.96 -5.02 17.49
N LYS A 214 -9.24 -5.42 17.46
CA LYS A 214 -10.21 -5.09 18.52
C LYS A 214 -10.18 -6.07 19.69
N HIS A 215 -9.45 -7.19 19.57
CA HIS A 215 -9.36 -8.18 20.64
C HIS A 215 -8.71 -7.59 21.89
N ARG A 216 -9.38 -7.79 23.03
CA ARG A 216 -8.98 -7.31 24.34
C ARG A 216 -9.56 -8.23 25.41
N CYS A 217 -8.87 -8.32 26.53
CA CYS A 217 -9.42 -8.80 27.79
C CYS A 217 -9.24 -7.70 28.85
N LYS A 218 -9.65 -7.97 30.09
CA LYS A 218 -9.45 -7.00 31.19
C LYS A 218 -7.97 -6.75 31.51
N HIS A 219 -7.10 -7.70 31.16
CA HIS A 219 -5.66 -7.62 31.38
C HIS A 219 -4.93 -6.79 30.31
N SER A 220 -5.30 -6.95 29.03
CA SER A 220 -4.54 -6.37 27.94
C SER A 220 -5.37 -6.14 26.68
N LYS A 221 -4.93 -5.18 25.86
CA LYS A 221 -5.47 -4.91 24.52
C LYS A 221 -4.44 -5.26 23.46
N CYS A 222 -4.86 -5.95 22.40
CA CYS A 222 -3.96 -6.27 21.30
C CYS A 222 -3.52 -4.99 20.55
N VAL A 223 -2.21 -4.81 20.41
CA VAL A 223 -1.61 -3.66 19.69
C VAL A 223 -1.21 -3.99 18.24
N ARG A 224 -1.48 -5.22 17.79
CA ARG A 224 -1.14 -5.68 16.42
C ARG A 224 -2.22 -5.30 15.41
N LYS A 225 -1.85 -5.37 14.13
CA LYS A 225 -2.81 -5.35 13.02
C LYS A 225 -3.73 -6.56 13.11
N CYS A 226 -5.00 -6.39 12.74
CA CYS A 226 -6.04 -7.39 12.96
C CYS A 226 -5.80 -8.69 12.19
N GLY A 227 -5.22 -8.62 10.99
CA GLY A 227 -4.86 -9.79 10.18
C GLY A 227 -3.65 -10.57 10.70
N ALA A 228 -2.87 -10.00 11.63
CA ALA A 228 -1.78 -10.71 12.27
C ALA A 228 -2.30 -11.60 13.42
N VAL A 229 -1.65 -12.74 13.62
CA VAL A 229 -1.94 -13.63 14.75
C VAL A 229 -1.70 -12.89 16.07
N CYS A 230 -2.69 -12.94 16.95
CA CYS A 230 -2.67 -12.31 18.26
C CYS A 230 -1.93 -13.20 19.27
N VAL A 231 -1.36 -12.58 20.31
CA VAL A 231 -0.76 -13.34 21.43
C VAL A 231 -1.85 -13.62 22.46
N PRO A 232 -2.10 -14.89 22.83
CA PRO A 232 -3.03 -15.22 23.91
C PRO A 232 -2.57 -14.61 25.24
N CYS A 233 -3.54 -14.16 26.05
CA CYS A 233 -3.27 -13.64 27.38
C CYS A 233 -2.84 -14.78 28.33
N LYS A 234 -1.73 -14.58 29.04
CA LYS A 234 -1.14 -15.54 29.99
C LYS A 234 -1.39 -15.17 31.46
N GLU A 235 -2.20 -14.15 31.72
CA GLU A 235 -2.59 -13.79 33.09
C GLU A 235 -3.69 -14.73 33.59
N PRO A 236 -3.80 -14.98 34.91
CA PRO A 236 -4.88 -15.77 35.48
C PRO A 236 -6.26 -15.21 35.07
N CYS A 237 -7.22 -16.08 34.75
CA CYS A 237 -8.55 -15.62 34.38
C CYS A 237 -9.26 -14.99 35.59
N ASP A 238 -9.79 -13.79 35.41
CA ASP A 238 -10.54 -13.06 36.45
C ASP A 238 -12.03 -13.40 36.46
N TYR A 239 -12.44 -14.48 35.78
CA TYR A 239 -13.84 -14.88 35.69
C TYR A 239 -14.26 -15.60 36.97
N GLU A 240 -14.69 -14.82 37.94
CA GLU A 240 -15.21 -15.27 39.23
C GLU A 240 -16.50 -14.53 39.62
N CYS A 241 -17.35 -15.22 40.37
CA CYS A 241 -18.50 -14.66 41.07
C CYS A 241 -18.61 -15.34 42.44
N ALA A 242 -19.59 -14.96 43.26
CA ALA A 242 -19.81 -15.57 44.57
C ALA A 242 -19.99 -17.11 44.53
N HIS A 243 -20.39 -17.66 43.38
CA HIS A 243 -20.71 -19.09 43.22
C HIS A 243 -19.60 -19.91 42.56
N LEU A 244 -18.80 -19.28 41.68
CA LEU A 244 -17.91 -19.99 40.75
C LEU A 244 -16.63 -19.19 40.49
N LYS A 245 -15.50 -19.88 40.33
CA LYS A 245 -14.19 -19.28 40.00
C LYS A 245 -13.47 -20.08 38.93
N CYS A 246 -12.91 -19.40 37.94
CA CYS A 246 -12.06 -19.99 36.89
C CYS A 246 -10.63 -20.14 37.40
N HIS A 247 -9.97 -21.26 37.11
CA HIS A 247 -8.56 -21.51 37.49
C HIS A 247 -7.61 -21.54 36.29
N ARG A 248 -8.14 -21.33 35.08
CA ARG A 248 -7.38 -21.32 33.83
C ARG A 248 -6.73 -19.97 33.54
N MET A 249 -5.85 -19.93 32.55
CA MET A 249 -5.32 -18.67 32.03
C MET A 249 -6.39 -17.94 31.19
N CYS A 250 -6.34 -16.61 31.17
CA CYS A 250 -7.34 -15.78 30.51
C CYS A 250 -7.49 -16.10 29.01
N GLY A 251 -6.41 -16.48 28.32
CA GLY A 251 -6.46 -16.88 26.91
C GLY A 251 -6.94 -18.31 26.62
N GLU A 252 -7.16 -19.15 27.64
CA GLU A 252 -7.62 -20.53 27.50
C GLU A 252 -9.12 -20.63 27.75
N PRO A 253 -9.83 -21.64 27.19
CA PRO A 253 -11.21 -21.93 27.58
C PRO A 253 -11.34 -22.04 29.11
N CYS A 254 -12.35 -21.37 29.66
CA CYS A 254 -12.61 -21.41 31.10
C CYS A 254 -13.07 -22.81 31.50
N ASP A 255 -12.61 -23.27 32.67
CA ASP A 255 -12.95 -24.57 33.28
C ASP A 255 -14.30 -24.57 34.02
N ARG A 256 -15.06 -23.49 33.90
CA ARG A 256 -16.39 -23.30 34.52
C ARG A 256 -17.46 -22.96 33.49
N LYS A 257 -18.71 -23.33 33.79
CA LYS A 257 -19.91 -22.87 33.09
C LYS A 257 -20.31 -21.45 33.53
N PRO A 258 -21.19 -20.76 32.76
CA PRO A 258 -21.79 -19.51 33.19
C PRO A 258 -22.58 -19.65 34.50
N CYS A 259 -22.63 -18.59 35.29
CA CYS A 259 -23.52 -18.55 36.46
C CYS A 259 -24.94 -18.21 35.98
N TYR A 260 -25.94 -18.99 36.38
CA TYR A 260 -27.34 -18.75 36.03
C TYR A 260 -28.13 -18.08 37.17
N GLU A 261 -27.48 -17.82 38.30
CA GLU A 261 -28.08 -17.07 39.41
C GLU A 261 -28.35 -15.62 39.00
N SER A 262 -29.48 -15.09 39.47
CA SER A 262 -29.84 -13.68 39.27
C SER A 262 -28.81 -12.75 39.91
N CYS A 263 -28.60 -11.58 39.30
CA CYS A 263 -27.72 -10.58 39.88
C CYS A 263 -28.27 -10.12 41.25
N PRO A 264 -27.49 -10.19 42.35
CA PRO A 264 -27.96 -9.77 43.67
C PRO A 264 -27.97 -8.24 43.84
N LEU A 265 -27.50 -7.49 42.84
CA LEU A 265 -27.35 -6.04 42.93
C LEU A 265 -28.69 -5.33 42.67
N THR A 266 -28.96 -4.35 43.52
CA THR A 266 -29.94 -3.29 43.26
C THR A 266 -29.21 -2.13 42.59
N LEU A 267 -29.74 -1.63 41.48
CA LEU A 267 -29.12 -0.56 40.70
C LEU A 267 -29.18 0.77 41.46
N ALA A 268 -28.40 1.77 41.02
CA ALA A 268 -28.38 3.11 41.66
C ALA A 268 -29.76 3.79 41.69
N CYS A 269 -30.66 3.44 40.76
CA CYS A 269 -32.05 3.87 40.72
C CYS A 269 -32.99 3.07 41.63
N THR A 270 -32.45 2.22 42.51
CA THR A 270 -33.17 1.35 43.46
C THR A 270 -33.97 0.19 42.86
N HIS A 271 -33.99 0.03 41.54
CA HIS A 271 -34.62 -1.11 40.88
C HIS A 271 -33.70 -2.36 40.87
N PRO A 272 -34.27 -3.57 40.93
CA PRO A 272 -33.51 -4.81 40.83
C PRO A 272 -32.86 -4.97 39.45
N CYS A 273 -31.67 -5.54 39.42
CA CYS A 273 -30.97 -5.85 38.17
C CYS A 273 -31.61 -7.05 37.45
N VAL A 274 -31.84 -6.91 36.14
CA VAL A 274 -32.39 -7.97 35.27
C VAL A 274 -31.31 -8.85 34.63
N GLY A 275 -30.05 -8.70 35.06
CA GLY A 275 -28.92 -9.48 34.57
C GLY A 275 -28.54 -10.67 35.47
N PHE A 276 -27.37 -11.25 35.19
CA PHE A 276 -26.84 -12.41 35.92
C PHE A 276 -25.75 -12.04 36.92
N CYS A 277 -25.56 -12.89 37.94
CA CYS A 277 -24.51 -12.74 38.93
C CYS A 277 -23.11 -12.82 38.28
N GLY A 278 -22.25 -11.83 38.61
CA GLY A 278 -20.88 -11.74 38.10
C GLY A 278 -20.74 -11.08 36.73
N GLU A 279 -21.85 -10.76 36.05
CA GLU A 279 -21.82 -10.08 34.76
C GLU A 279 -22.00 -8.56 34.91
N PRO A 280 -21.51 -7.76 33.94
CA PRO A 280 -21.82 -6.34 33.90
C PRO A 280 -23.34 -6.11 33.88
N CYS A 281 -23.83 -5.32 34.84
CA CYS A 281 -25.25 -5.03 34.93
C CYS A 281 -25.71 -4.19 33.72
N PRO A 282 -26.82 -4.54 33.05
CA PRO A 282 -27.44 -3.69 32.04
C PRO A 282 -27.99 -2.38 32.65
N PRO A 283 -28.32 -1.38 31.79
CA PRO A 283 -29.16 -0.25 32.17
C PRO A 283 -30.45 -0.70 32.86
N CYS A 284 -31.10 0.17 33.62
CA CYS A 284 -32.32 -0.21 34.32
C CYS A 284 -33.51 -0.35 33.35
N ARG A 285 -34.16 -1.52 33.28
CA ARG A 285 -35.36 -1.75 32.43
C ARG A 285 -36.50 -0.78 32.72
N GLN A 286 -36.69 -0.37 33.98
CA GLN A 286 -37.78 0.52 34.37
C GLN A 286 -37.47 2.00 34.08
N CYS A 287 -36.23 2.44 34.29
CA CYS A 287 -35.83 3.83 34.02
C CYS A 287 -35.50 4.08 32.55
N GLU A 288 -34.95 3.07 31.87
CA GLU A 288 -34.42 3.18 30.51
C GLU A 288 -34.93 2.02 29.62
N PRO A 289 -36.27 1.88 29.44
CA PRO A 289 -36.86 0.77 28.70
C PRO A 289 -36.43 0.74 27.22
N HIS A 290 -36.02 1.87 26.65
CA HIS A 290 -35.55 1.98 25.26
C HIS A 290 -34.27 1.16 24.98
N HIS A 291 -33.55 0.71 26.01
CA HIS A 291 -32.41 -0.20 25.82
C HIS A 291 -32.83 -1.66 25.61
N PHE A 292 -34.09 -2.01 25.84
CA PHE A 292 -34.65 -3.36 25.89
C PHE A 292 -35.60 -3.61 24.71
N GLU A 293 -35.06 -3.50 23.50
CA GLU A 293 -35.80 -3.78 22.27
C GLU A 293 -35.94 -5.30 22.04
N GLU A 294 -37.13 -5.74 21.66
CA GLU A 294 -37.39 -7.10 21.17
C GLU A 294 -36.80 -7.24 19.76
N ILE A 295 -35.72 -8.02 19.64
CA ILE A 295 -35.03 -8.20 18.35
C ILE A 295 -35.09 -9.64 17.84
N PHE A 296 -35.37 -10.60 18.73
CA PHE A 296 -35.41 -12.01 18.39
C PHE A 296 -36.83 -12.52 18.18
N TYR A 297 -37.83 -11.83 18.74
CA TYR A 297 -39.25 -12.17 18.62
C TYR A 297 -39.55 -13.62 19.06
N THR A 298 -38.83 -14.10 20.08
CA THR A 298 -38.96 -15.46 20.63
C THR A 298 -40.12 -15.61 21.62
N GLY A 299 -40.75 -14.52 22.03
CA GLY A 299 -41.76 -14.48 23.10
C GLY A 299 -41.15 -14.38 24.50
N GLU A 300 -39.98 -14.97 24.73
CA GLU A 300 -39.24 -14.93 26.00
C GLU A 300 -38.81 -13.50 26.40
N GLU A 301 -38.62 -12.60 25.43
CA GLU A 301 -38.29 -11.18 25.66
C GLU A 301 -39.39 -10.42 26.45
N THR A 302 -40.63 -10.93 26.42
CA THR A 302 -41.80 -10.32 27.04
C THR A 302 -42.08 -10.80 28.47
N GLU A 303 -41.36 -11.83 28.93
CA GLU A 303 -41.56 -12.39 30.27
C GLU A 303 -41.02 -11.46 31.37
N ASP A 304 -41.67 -11.50 32.54
CA ASP A 304 -41.33 -10.64 33.68
C ASP A 304 -39.98 -11.03 34.31
N ASP A 305 -39.59 -12.29 34.21
CA ASP A 305 -38.33 -12.86 34.70
C ASP A 305 -37.24 -12.97 33.64
N ALA A 306 -37.50 -12.48 32.42
CA ALA A 306 -36.55 -12.46 31.30
C ALA A 306 -35.19 -11.86 31.71
N LYS A 307 -34.10 -12.54 31.31
CA LYS A 307 -32.73 -12.15 31.66
C LYS A 307 -32.03 -11.48 30.50
N TRP A 308 -31.33 -10.39 30.82
CA TRP A 308 -30.72 -9.54 29.79
C TRP A 308 -29.21 -9.43 29.99
N VAL A 309 -28.47 -9.52 28.87
CA VAL A 309 -27.02 -9.46 28.81
C VAL A 309 -26.59 -8.12 28.22
N TYR A 310 -25.68 -7.42 28.91
CA TYR A 310 -25.13 -6.16 28.47
C TYR A 310 -23.80 -6.34 27.72
N LEU A 311 -23.79 -6.02 26.43
CA LEU A 311 -22.60 -6.08 25.58
C LEU A 311 -21.75 -4.82 25.78
N GLN A 312 -20.78 -4.84 26.69
CA GLN A 312 -19.86 -3.70 26.92
C GLN A 312 -19.13 -3.23 25.65
N ASP A 313 -18.97 -4.10 24.65
CA ASP A 313 -18.30 -3.81 23.39
C ASP A 313 -19.04 -2.77 22.52
N CYS A 314 -20.38 -2.77 22.56
CA CYS A 314 -21.23 -1.88 21.76
C CYS A 314 -22.35 -1.18 22.54
N LYS A 315 -22.46 -1.46 23.85
CA LYS A 315 -23.47 -0.93 24.78
C LYS A 315 -24.92 -1.33 24.44
N HIS A 316 -25.12 -2.40 23.68
CA HIS A 316 -26.45 -2.98 23.48
C HIS A 316 -26.79 -3.97 24.59
N THR A 317 -28.04 -3.93 25.03
CA THR A 317 -28.64 -4.89 25.96
C THR A 317 -29.50 -5.83 25.13
N LEU A 318 -29.27 -7.13 25.26
CA LEU A 318 -29.95 -8.17 24.48
C LEU A 318 -30.47 -9.24 25.42
N GLU A 319 -31.63 -9.81 25.10
CA GLU A 319 -32.16 -10.94 25.84
C GLU A 319 -31.21 -12.15 25.69
N SER A 320 -31.02 -12.89 26.79
CA SER A 320 -30.00 -13.91 26.94
C SER A 320 -30.19 -15.12 26.02
N THR A 321 -31.39 -15.69 25.94
CA THR A 321 -31.66 -16.94 25.21
C THR A 321 -31.67 -16.70 23.71
N GLY A 322 -32.27 -15.60 23.25
CA GLY A 322 -32.23 -15.15 21.86
C GLY A 322 -30.81 -14.85 21.40
N LEU A 323 -29.99 -14.22 22.26
CA LEU A 323 -28.57 -14.01 21.97
C LEU A 323 -27.80 -15.34 21.94
N GLU A 324 -28.08 -16.26 22.87
CA GLU A 324 -27.46 -17.60 22.88
C GLU A 324 -27.78 -18.37 21.59
N HIS A 325 -29.05 -18.35 21.17
CA HIS A 325 -29.47 -18.96 19.91
C HIS A 325 -28.72 -18.34 18.73
N TRP A 326 -28.75 -17.01 18.60
CA TRP A 326 -28.05 -16.27 17.53
C TRP A 326 -26.55 -16.60 17.45
N LEU A 327 -25.87 -16.74 18.59
CA LEU A 327 -24.44 -17.04 18.62
C LEU A 327 -24.12 -18.49 18.24
N ASN A 328 -25.07 -19.41 18.44
CA ASN A 328 -24.93 -20.83 18.12
C ASN A 328 -25.48 -21.21 16.73
N MET A 329 -26.24 -20.34 16.06
CA MET A 329 -26.69 -20.58 14.69
C MET A 329 -25.50 -20.72 13.73
N GLU A 330 -25.45 -21.85 13.01
CA GLU A 330 -24.60 -22.01 11.84
C GLU A 330 -25.29 -21.30 10.65
N GLN A 331 -24.64 -20.28 10.09
CA GLN A 331 -25.11 -19.66 8.86
C GLN A 331 -24.71 -20.57 7.68
N GLU A 332 -25.64 -20.83 6.75
CA GLU A 332 -25.35 -21.65 5.55
C GLU A 332 -24.12 -21.10 4.81
N GLY A 333 -23.14 -21.97 4.55
CA GLY A 333 -21.82 -21.59 4.05
C GLY A 333 -20.86 -21.32 5.20
N SER A 334 -20.18 -22.38 5.64
CA SER A 334 -19.30 -22.46 6.81
C SER A 334 -18.24 -21.36 6.89
N GLU A 335 -18.60 -20.15 7.31
CA GLU A 335 -17.63 -19.11 7.56
C GLU A 335 -17.32 -19.06 9.06
N ILE A 336 -16.07 -19.41 9.40
CA ILE A 336 -15.48 -19.20 10.74
C ILE A 336 -15.38 -17.68 10.97
N VAL A 337 -16.48 -17.01 11.28
CA VAL A 337 -16.51 -15.55 11.49
C VAL A 337 -16.58 -15.25 12.97
N ALA A 338 -15.89 -14.18 13.38
CA ALA A 338 -15.99 -13.66 14.74
C ALA A 338 -17.46 -13.45 15.13
N LYS A 339 -17.83 -13.90 16.34
CA LYS A 339 -19.17 -13.70 16.88
C LYS A 339 -19.46 -12.21 17.05
N THR A 340 -20.60 -11.74 16.55
CA THR A 340 -20.95 -10.30 16.46
C THR A 340 -22.33 -10.01 17.02
N CYS A 341 -22.51 -8.78 17.49
CA CYS A 341 -23.80 -8.26 17.95
C CYS A 341 -24.82 -8.28 16.79
N PRO A 342 -26.02 -8.82 16.97
CA PRO A 342 -27.05 -8.87 15.92
C PRO A 342 -27.46 -7.47 15.43
N ARG A 343 -27.52 -6.47 16.33
CA ARG A 343 -27.93 -5.08 16.03
C ARG A 343 -26.92 -4.30 15.19
N CYS A 344 -25.65 -4.32 15.59
CA CYS A 344 -24.64 -3.42 15.00
C CYS A 344 -23.41 -4.12 14.42
N LYS A 345 -23.40 -5.46 14.40
CA LYS A 345 -22.30 -6.31 13.91
C LYS A 345 -20.94 -6.06 14.59
N THR A 346 -20.93 -5.38 15.73
CA THR A 346 -19.69 -5.23 16.53
C THR A 346 -19.29 -6.59 17.09
N SER A 347 -18.02 -6.98 16.91
CA SER A 347 -17.49 -8.24 17.45
C SER A 347 -17.63 -8.28 18.98
N ILE A 348 -18.15 -9.39 19.50
CA ILE A 348 -18.33 -9.63 20.92
C ILE A 348 -17.04 -10.28 21.44
N VAL A 349 -16.38 -9.64 22.39
CA VAL A 349 -15.09 -10.09 22.94
C VAL A 349 -15.03 -10.10 24.47
N THR A 350 -15.84 -9.31 25.18
CA THR A 350 -15.71 -9.17 26.65
C THR A 350 -16.78 -9.88 27.48
N VAL A 351 -17.81 -10.45 26.86
CA VAL A 351 -18.95 -11.03 27.59
C VAL A 351 -18.59 -12.38 28.20
N GLN A 352 -18.73 -12.48 29.53
CA GLN A 352 -18.20 -13.61 30.29
C GLN A 352 -19.02 -14.90 30.13
N ARG A 353 -20.36 -14.82 30.10
CA ARG A 353 -21.25 -15.96 29.82
C ARG A 353 -20.90 -16.69 28.52
N PHE A 354 -20.65 -15.96 27.45
CA PHE A 354 -20.32 -16.53 26.15
C PHE A 354 -18.81 -16.68 25.92
N MET A 355 -17.99 -16.53 26.95
CA MET A 355 -16.53 -16.45 26.81
C MET A 355 -15.92 -17.72 26.22
N ASN A 356 -16.42 -18.91 26.57
CA ASN A 356 -15.90 -20.16 25.99
C ASN A 356 -16.19 -20.25 24.48
N LEU A 357 -17.43 -19.98 24.07
CA LEU A 357 -17.82 -19.91 22.66
C LEU A 357 -17.00 -18.85 21.89
N ILE A 358 -16.81 -17.67 22.48
CA ILE A 358 -15.99 -16.60 21.91
C ILE A 358 -14.53 -17.04 21.77
N LYS A 359 -13.95 -17.70 22.78
CA LYS A 359 -12.57 -18.19 22.77
C LYS A 359 -12.34 -19.30 21.74
N GLU A 360 -13.29 -20.22 21.61
CA GLU A 360 -13.27 -21.27 20.59
C GLU A 360 -13.31 -20.67 19.18
N THR A 361 -14.32 -19.84 18.90
CA THR A 361 -14.42 -19.13 17.62
C THR A 361 -13.17 -18.30 17.34
N TYR A 362 -12.64 -17.62 18.37
CA TYR A 362 -11.45 -16.81 18.25
C TYR A 362 -10.21 -17.65 17.91
N LYS A 363 -10.07 -18.85 18.49
CA LYS A 363 -8.99 -19.79 18.19
C LYS A 363 -9.04 -20.20 16.71
N ASP A 364 -10.22 -20.51 16.19
CA ASP A 364 -10.41 -20.87 14.79
C ASP A 364 -10.09 -19.68 13.86
N VAL A 365 -10.53 -18.48 14.22
CA VAL A 365 -10.15 -17.23 13.54
C VAL A 365 -8.62 -17.02 13.56
N GLN A 366 -7.91 -17.36 14.64
CA GLN A 366 -6.45 -17.27 14.68
C GLN A 366 -5.77 -18.26 13.73
N ILE A 367 -6.31 -19.49 13.60
CA ILE A 367 -5.81 -20.51 12.67
C ILE A 367 -5.94 -20.01 11.23
N VAL A 368 -7.11 -19.50 10.85
CA VAL A 368 -7.33 -18.95 9.51
C VAL A 368 -6.46 -17.71 9.28
N LYS A 369 -6.31 -16.81 10.27
CA LYS A 369 -5.35 -15.69 10.18
C LYS A 369 -3.92 -16.17 9.94
N GLN A 370 -3.50 -17.25 10.60
CA GLN A 370 -2.17 -17.82 10.39
C GLN A 370 -2.00 -18.38 8.97
N GLN A 371 -3.03 -19.01 8.40
CA GLN A 371 -3.02 -19.47 7.02
C GLN A 371 -2.95 -18.29 6.03
N CYS A 372 -3.82 -17.28 6.19
CA CYS A 372 -3.83 -16.10 5.32
C CYS A 372 -2.56 -15.26 5.43
N TYR A 373 -2.00 -15.12 6.64
CA TYR A 373 -0.76 -14.38 6.87
C TYR A 373 0.48 -15.21 6.50
N GLY A 374 0.38 -16.53 6.45
CA GLY A 374 1.47 -17.49 6.24
C GLY A 374 2.28 -17.79 7.50
N LYS A 375 3.01 -18.91 7.47
CA LYS A 375 3.91 -19.28 8.58
C LYS A 375 5.15 -18.39 8.55
N LEU A 376 5.39 -17.68 9.65
CA LEU A 376 6.51 -16.73 9.75
C LEU A 376 7.88 -17.36 9.50
N ASP A 377 8.06 -18.64 9.82
CA ASP A 377 9.34 -19.32 9.64
C ASP A 377 9.59 -19.73 8.17
N GLU A 378 8.54 -20.10 7.43
CA GLU A 378 8.61 -20.35 5.99
C GLU A 378 8.90 -19.04 5.24
N ILE A 379 8.16 -17.97 5.55
CA ILE A 379 8.38 -16.63 4.99
C ILE A 379 9.83 -16.17 5.23
N ARG A 380 10.38 -16.41 6.42
CA ARG A 380 11.79 -16.05 6.71
C ARG A 380 12.78 -16.87 5.89
N LYS A 381 12.55 -18.18 5.71
CA LYS A 381 13.43 -19.03 4.89
C LYS A 381 13.47 -18.56 3.43
N GLU A 382 12.31 -18.35 2.81
CA GLU A 382 12.20 -17.86 1.43
C GLU A 382 12.86 -16.49 1.26
N ARG A 383 12.65 -15.61 2.23
CA ARG A 383 13.25 -14.28 2.26
C ARG A 383 14.78 -14.32 2.33
N ILE A 384 15.35 -15.15 3.21
CA ILE A 384 16.80 -15.35 3.30
C ILE A 384 17.36 -15.88 1.98
N GLN A 385 16.64 -16.80 1.34
CA GLN A 385 17.04 -17.32 0.02
C GLN A 385 17.08 -16.21 -1.03
N CYS A 386 16.04 -15.36 -1.09
CA CYS A 386 16.00 -14.21 -2.00
C CYS A 386 17.17 -13.25 -1.76
N ILE A 387 17.44 -12.91 -0.49
CA ILE A 387 18.56 -12.03 -0.11
C ILE A 387 19.90 -12.62 -0.58
N ARG A 388 20.16 -13.91 -0.30
CA ARG A 388 21.42 -14.57 -0.71
C ARG A 388 21.62 -14.53 -2.21
N ARG A 389 20.57 -14.82 -2.97
CA ARG A 389 20.61 -14.80 -4.44
C ARG A 389 20.82 -13.40 -4.99
N LEU A 390 20.20 -12.40 -4.38
CA LEU A 390 20.36 -10.99 -4.76
C LEU A 390 21.78 -10.49 -4.44
N GLN A 391 22.33 -10.85 -3.28
CA GLN A 391 23.70 -10.50 -2.86
C GLN A 391 24.78 -11.17 -3.70
N ALA A 392 24.48 -12.31 -4.34
CA ALA A 392 25.38 -12.96 -5.29
C ALA A 392 25.52 -12.19 -6.61
N ILE A 393 24.69 -11.17 -6.85
CA ILE A 393 24.76 -10.33 -8.05
C ILE A 393 25.64 -9.12 -7.77
N GLN A 394 26.71 -9.00 -8.55
CA GLN A 394 27.45 -7.74 -8.68
C GLN A 394 26.73 -6.85 -9.71
N PHE A 395 25.92 -5.91 -9.21
CA PHE A 395 25.13 -5.04 -10.06
C PHE A 395 26.03 -4.04 -10.83
N VAL A 396 25.87 -4.00 -12.14
CA VAL A 396 26.48 -3.07 -13.08
C VAL A 396 25.35 -2.46 -13.89
N LYS A 397 25.32 -1.13 -13.93
CA LYS A 397 24.32 -0.41 -14.70
C LYS A 397 24.59 -0.64 -16.19
N MET A 398 23.60 -1.19 -16.89
CA MET A 398 23.66 -1.50 -18.32
C MET A 398 22.45 -0.86 -18.99
N VAL A 399 22.59 0.37 -19.46
CA VAL A 399 21.49 1.12 -20.05
C VAL A 399 21.96 1.81 -21.32
N TYR A 400 21.12 1.80 -22.34
CA TYR A 400 21.35 2.54 -23.57
C TYR A 400 20.02 3.08 -24.10
N PRO A 401 19.95 4.36 -24.50
CA PRO A 401 21.00 5.38 -24.31
C PRO A 401 21.26 5.67 -22.81
N GLU A 402 22.41 6.26 -22.47
CA GLU A 402 22.86 6.43 -21.06
C GLU A 402 21.89 7.22 -20.17
N ASN A 403 21.08 8.09 -20.78
CA ASN A 403 20.08 8.93 -20.13
C ASN A 403 18.72 8.23 -19.94
N GLU A 404 18.52 7.04 -20.48
CA GLU A 404 17.30 6.26 -20.30
C GLU A 404 17.20 5.76 -18.84
N ALA A 405 15.97 5.59 -18.35
CA ALA A 405 15.77 5.00 -17.03
C ALA A 405 16.27 3.55 -17.01
N ASP A 406 16.79 3.09 -15.87
CA ASP A 406 17.09 1.67 -15.66
C ASP A 406 16.11 1.12 -14.61
N GLU A 407 15.02 0.50 -15.07
CA GLU A 407 14.02 -0.05 -14.16
C GLU A 407 14.55 -1.28 -13.40
N LEU A 408 15.60 -1.95 -13.90
CA LEU A 408 16.27 -3.02 -13.15
C LEU A 408 17.12 -2.43 -12.01
N GLU A 409 17.76 -1.28 -12.21
CA GLU A 409 18.44 -0.54 -11.13
C GLU A 409 17.44 -0.16 -10.02
N TYR A 410 16.30 0.42 -10.41
CA TYR A 410 15.23 0.75 -9.47
C TYR A 410 14.73 -0.49 -8.71
N LEU A 411 14.48 -1.58 -9.43
CA LEU A 411 14.00 -2.82 -8.83
C LEU A 411 15.03 -3.43 -7.87
N TYR A 412 16.31 -3.43 -8.24
CA TYR A 412 17.42 -3.89 -7.40
C TYR A 412 17.49 -3.09 -6.09
N GLN A 413 17.39 -1.77 -6.16
CA GLN A 413 17.38 -0.90 -4.98
C GLN A 413 16.14 -1.16 -4.10
N LYS A 414 14.96 -1.33 -4.71
CA LYS A 414 13.72 -1.66 -3.99
C LYS A 414 13.86 -2.98 -3.24
N LEU A 415 14.34 -4.03 -3.89
CA LEU A 415 14.54 -5.35 -3.28
C LEU A 415 15.53 -5.30 -2.12
N ASN A 416 16.67 -4.62 -2.29
CA ASN A 416 17.66 -4.41 -1.22
C ASN A 416 17.11 -3.59 -0.04
N THR A 417 16.06 -2.78 -0.25
CA THR A 417 15.41 -1.99 0.81
C THR A 417 14.29 -2.75 1.51
N GLU A 418 13.55 -3.61 0.80
CA GLU A 418 12.35 -4.30 1.31
C GLU A 418 12.63 -5.71 1.85
N LEU A 419 13.58 -6.43 1.27
CA LEU A 419 13.94 -7.79 1.70
C LEU A 419 14.66 -7.87 3.05
N PRO A 420 15.42 -6.90 3.58
CA PRO A 420 16.06 -7.08 4.89
C PRO A 420 15.09 -7.18 6.07
N GLU A 421 15.33 -8.14 6.99
CA GLU A 421 14.48 -8.39 8.18
C GLU A 421 14.39 -7.23 9.16
N VAL A 422 15.38 -6.35 9.14
CA VAL A 422 15.44 -5.13 9.95
C VAL A 422 15.51 -3.94 9.02
N LYS A 423 14.55 -3.02 9.17
CA LYS A 423 14.53 -1.74 8.44
C LYS A 423 14.53 -0.61 9.46
N MET A 424 15.49 0.31 9.37
CA MET A 424 15.61 1.46 10.28
C MET A 424 15.56 1.06 11.77
N LYS A 425 16.32 0.02 12.15
CA LYS A 425 16.36 -0.54 13.52
C LYS A 425 15.04 -1.12 14.04
N LYS A 426 14.03 -1.32 13.18
CA LYS A 426 12.76 -1.96 13.50
C LYS A 426 12.60 -3.26 12.72
N ARG A 427 11.90 -4.23 13.32
CA ARG A 427 11.57 -5.50 12.66
C ARG A 427 10.64 -5.23 11.48
N ASN A 428 11.05 -5.64 10.29
CA ASN A 428 10.29 -5.55 9.05
C ASN A 428 9.43 -6.80 8.89
N ALA A 429 8.30 -6.83 9.59
CA ALA A 429 7.33 -7.92 9.48
C ALA A 429 6.50 -7.77 8.20
N MET A 430 6.30 -8.88 7.48
CA MET A 430 5.44 -8.95 6.29
C MET A 430 4.66 -10.27 6.30
N GLY A 431 3.49 -10.26 5.66
CA GLY A 431 2.70 -11.46 5.43
C GLY A 431 3.11 -12.19 4.14
N SER A 432 2.56 -13.38 3.94
CA SER A 432 2.78 -14.27 2.80
C SER A 432 2.62 -13.58 1.46
N GLN A 433 1.53 -12.82 1.26
CA GLN A 433 1.25 -12.16 -0.02
C GLN A 433 2.33 -11.16 -0.42
N LYS A 434 2.84 -10.39 0.54
CA LYS A 434 3.94 -9.45 0.29
C LYS A 434 5.26 -10.18 0.08
N ALA A 435 5.50 -11.26 0.84
CA ALA A 435 6.67 -12.10 0.66
C ALA A 435 6.70 -12.73 -0.75
N GLN A 436 5.59 -13.32 -1.20
CA GLN A 436 5.41 -13.90 -2.53
C GLN A 436 5.70 -12.88 -3.64
N LEU A 437 5.17 -11.66 -3.52
CA LEU A 437 5.48 -10.57 -4.46
C LEU A 437 6.98 -10.27 -4.50
N LEU A 438 7.64 -10.12 -3.34
CA LEU A 438 9.07 -9.83 -3.28
C LEU A 438 9.93 -10.99 -3.81
N CYS A 439 9.54 -12.24 -3.56
CA CYS A 439 10.17 -13.43 -4.12
C CYS A 439 10.05 -13.42 -5.65
N PHE A 440 8.84 -13.20 -6.18
CA PHE A 440 8.60 -13.09 -7.62
C PHE A 440 9.42 -11.96 -8.25
N LEU A 441 9.41 -10.77 -7.66
CA LEU A 441 10.22 -9.63 -8.11
C LEU A 441 11.72 -9.95 -8.11
N THR A 442 12.19 -10.74 -7.14
CA THR A 442 13.57 -11.20 -7.07
C THR A 442 13.90 -12.13 -8.24
N GLU A 443 13.06 -13.12 -8.51
CA GLU A 443 13.25 -14.04 -9.64
C GLU A 443 13.21 -13.31 -10.99
N PHE A 444 12.20 -12.46 -11.17
CA PHE A 444 12.03 -11.60 -12.34
C PHE A 444 13.29 -10.76 -12.60
N PHE A 445 13.78 -10.09 -11.56
CA PHE A 445 15.00 -9.28 -11.65
C PHE A 445 16.22 -10.14 -12.01
N ILE A 446 16.45 -11.24 -11.30
CA ILE A 446 17.63 -12.10 -11.49
C ILE A 446 17.66 -12.63 -12.93
N LEU A 447 16.52 -13.12 -13.42
CA LEU A 447 16.43 -13.75 -14.75
C LEU A 447 16.73 -12.73 -15.85
N LEU A 448 16.08 -11.57 -15.81
CA LEU A 448 16.32 -10.50 -16.79
C LEU A 448 17.72 -9.91 -16.69
N TYR A 449 18.20 -9.63 -15.48
CA TYR A 449 19.51 -9.03 -15.27
C TYR A 449 20.64 -9.95 -15.73
N LYS A 450 20.61 -11.24 -15.36
CA LYS A 450 21.63 -12.21 -15.79
C LYS A 450 21.65 -12.37 -17.30
N ARG A 451 20.47 -12.48 -17.93
CA ARG A 451 20.40 -12.56 -19.39
C ARG A 451 20.93 -11.28 -20.04
N LYS A 452 20.52 -10.10 -19.54
CA LYS A 452 21.01 -8.82 -20.02
C LYS A 452 22.54 -8.76 -19.94
N GLN A 453 23.11 -9.15 -18.81
CA GLN A 453 24.57 -9.19 -18.58
C GLN A 453 25.29 -10.12 -19.56
N GLU A 454 24.73 -11.30 -19.82
CA GLU A 454 25.31 -12.28 -20.74
C GLU A 454 25.38 -11.77 -22.18
N VAL A 455 24.36 -11.02 -22.61
CA VAL A 455 24.23 -10.59 -24.02
C VAL A 455 24.77 -9.20 -24.28
N TRP A 456 24.90 -8.34 -23.25
CA TRP A 456 25.12 -6.89 -23.41
C TRP A 456 26.28 -6.52 -24.35
N GLU A 457 27.45 -7.13 -24.16
CA GLU A 457 28.65 -6.84 -24.96
C GLU A 457 28.56 -7.38 -26.40
N LYS A 458 27.63 -8.31 -26.67
CA LYS A 458 27.38 -8.88 -28.01
C LYS A 458 26.43 -8.01 -28.83
N LEU A 459 25.76 -7.04 -28.21
CA LEU A 459 24.74 -6.22 -28.85
C LEU A 459 25.32 -4.93 -29.43
N ASN A 460 24.83 -4.54 -30.59
CA ASN A 460 25.02 -3.19 -31.09
C ASN A 460 24.14 -2.18 -30.32
N ASP A 461 24.38 -0.89 -30.53
CA ASP A 461 23.69 0.20 -29.81
C ASP A 461 22.17 0.21 -30.02
N GLU A 462 21.70 -0.06 -31.24
CA GLU A 462 20.28 -0.14 -31.55
C GLU A 462 19.60 -1.29 -30.79
N ALA A 463 20.22 -2.46 -30.79
CA ALA A 463 19.78 -3.63 -30.03
C ALA A 463 19.77 -3.37 -28.51
N LYS A 464 20.78 -2.68 -27.98
CA LYS A 464 20.82 -2.27 -26.57
C LYS A 464 19.66 -1.34 -26.21
N SER A 465 19.32 -0.39 -27.10
CA SER A 465 18.14 0.48 -26.95
C SER A 465 16.84 -0.30 -26.95
N VAL A 466 16.64 -1.21 -27.91
CA VAL A 466 15.43 -2.04 -28.01
C VAL A 466 15.25 -2.91 -26.76
N LEU A 467 16.31 -3.59 -26.32
CA LEU A 467 16.28 -4.45 -25.13
C LEU A 467 15.95 -3.63 -23.87
N THR A 468 16.58 -2.47 -23.70
CA THR A 468 16.35 -1.58 -22.56
C THR A 468 14.89 -1.13 -22.50
N LYS A 469 14.32 -0.68 -23.63
CA LYS A 469 12.91 -0.25 -23.68
C LYS A 469 11.94 -1.38 -23.34
N LYS A 470 12.18 -2.60 -23.85
CA LYS A 470 11.31 -3.76 -23.56
C LYS A 470 11.37 -4.19 -22.09
N ILE A 471 12.56 -4.24 -21.49
CA ILE A 471 12.73 -4.55 -20.07
C ILE A 471 12.08 -3.48 -19.19
N ASN A 472 12.29 -2.20 -19.50
CA ASN A 472 11.70 -1.09 -18.75
C ASN A 472 10.19 -1.13 -18.80
N PHE A 473 9.61 -1.33 -19.98
CA PHE A 473 8.16 -1.42 -20.15
C PHE A 473 7.55 -2.53 -19.28
N LEU A 474 8.09 -3.76 -19.35
CA LEU A 474 7.58 -4.87 -18.55
C LEU A 474 7.76 -4.63 -17.04
N SER A 475 8.92 -4.08 -16.65
CA SER A 475 9.22 -3.74 -15.25
C SER A 475 8.26 -2.66 -14.71
N GLN A 476 7.90 -1.67 -15.52
CA GLN A 476 6.93 -0.64 -15.15
C GLN A 476 5.52 -1.20 -14.96
N LEU A 477 5.09 -2.14 -15.80
CA LEU A 477 3.80 -2.83 -15.61
C LEU A 477 3.78 -3.64 -14.30
N LEU A 478 4.88 -4.34 -14.01
CA LEU A 478 5.02 -5.11 -12.78
C LEU A 478 5.08 -4.20 -11.54
N LYS A 479 5.72 -3.03 -11.64
CA LYS A 479 5.81 -2.01 -10.58
C LYS A 479 4.45 -1.48 -10.13
N LYS A 480 3.43 -1.49 -11.00
CA LYS A 480 2.04 -1.15 -10.63
C LYS A 480 1.45 -2.14 -9.62
N ARG A 481 2.06 -3.31 -9.41
CA ARG A 481 1.69 -4.28 -8.38
C ARG A 481 2.38 -3.90 -7.07
N GLU A 482 1.69 -3.13 -6.23
CA GLU A 482 2.29 -2.58 -5.00
C GLU A 482 2.40 -3.61 -3.85
N GLN A 483 1.32 -4.35 -3.57
CA GLN A 483 1.20 -5.16 -2.35
C GLN A 483 1.07 -6.67 -2.59
N LYS A 484 0.58 -7.07 -3.77
CA LYS A 484 0.33 -8.47 -4.14
C LYS A 484 0.31 -8.63 -5.65
N ILE A 485 0.64 -9.83 -6.12
CA ILE A 485 0.45 -10.35 -7.47
C ILE A 485 -0.32 -11.68 -7.39
N SER A 486 -1.21 -11.98 -8.35
CA SER A 486 -1.89 -13.29 -8.43
C SER A 486 -1.04 -14.35 -9.14
N GLU A 487 -1.37 -15.63 -8.98
CA GLU A 487 -0.64 -16.70 -9.69
C GLU A 487 -0.80 -16.61 -11.21
N GLN A 488 -2.00 -16.26 -11.68
CA GLN A 488 -2.24 -16.02 -13.11
C GLN A 488 -1.38 -14.86 -13.63
N GLU A 489 -1.25 -13.78 -12.86
CA GLU A 489 -0.41 -12.65 -13.23
C GLU A 489 1.07 -13.05 -13.25
N MET A 490 1.55 -13.77 -12.22
CA MET A 490 2.92 -14.28 -12.18
C MET A 490 3.22 -15.09 -13.45
N LYS A 491 2.34 -16.01 -13.84
CA LYS A 491 2.47 -16.79 -15.08
C LYS A 491 2.49 -15.90 -16.32
N SER A 492 1.63 -14.89 -16.39
CA SER A 492 1.59 -13.96 -17.52
C SER A 492 2.90 -13.16 -17.66
N PHE A 493 3.45 -12.68 -16.55
CA PHE A 493 4.75 -12.01 -16.52
C PHE A 493 5.90 -12.97 -16.86
N GLU A 494 5.88 -14.21 -16.37
CA GLU A 494 6.90 -15.22 -16.71
C GLU A 494 6.94 -15.52 -18.21
N LEU A 495 5.78 -15.63 -18.86
CA LEU A 495 5.67 -15.81 -20.31
C LEU A 495 6.25 -14.61 -21.07
N GLU A 496 6.00 -13.39 -20.61
CA GLU A 496 6.59 -12.20 -21.22
C GLU A 496 8.10 -12.05 -20.93
N VAL A 497 8.58 -12.53 -19.78
CA VAL A 497 10.02 -12.66 -19.55
C VAL A 497 10.63 -13.63 -20.55
N LYS A 498 10.05 -14.84 -20.75
CA LYS A 498 10.51 -15.80 -21.77
C LYS A 498 10.60 -15.17 -23.16
N ARG A 499 9.57 -14.41 -23.55
CA ARG A 499 9.56 -13.66 -24.81
C ARG A 499 10.72 -12.66 -24.91
N ILE A 500 11.06 -11.95 -23.83
CA ILE A 500 12.24 -11.07 -23.79
C ILE A 500 13.54 -11.87 -23.90
N LEU A 501 13.64 -13.05 -23.27
CA LEU A 501 14.84 -13.89 -23.37
C LEU A 501 15.10 -14.33 -24.82
N ARG A 502 14.04 -14.66 -25.57
CA ARG A 502 14.12 -14.97 -27.01
C ARG A 502 14.40 -13.75 -27.88
N LEU A 503 13.87 -12.59 -27.51
CA LEU A 503 14.29 -11.34 -28.13
C LEU A 503 15.80 -11.13 -27.98
N CYS A 504 16.41 -11.48 -26.84
CA CYS A 504 17.86 -11.40 -26.71
C CYS A 504 18.60 -12.28 -27.72
N ASP A 505 18.11 -13.50 -28.01
CA ASP A 505 18.71 -14.37 -29.03
C ASP A 505 18.67 -13.72 -30.42
N LEU A 506 17.51 -13.18 -30.79
CA LEU A 506 17.35 -12.45 -32.06
C LEU A 506 18.25 -11.21 -32.12
N LEU A 507 18.37 -10.47 -31.02
CA LEU A 507 19.21 -9.28 -30.94
C LEU A 507 20.71 -9.61 -31.06
N ILE A 508 21.15 -10.75 -30.50
CA ILE A 508 22.52 -11.25 -30.71
C ILE A 508 22.72 -11.58 -32.19
N TYR A 509 21.81 -12.35 -32.79
CA TYR A 509 21.88 -12.72 -34.20
C TYR A 509 21.96 -11.49 -35.11
N THR A 510 21.06 -10.52 -34.92
CA THR A 510 21.02 -9.30 -35.74
C THR A 510 22.19 -8.34 -35.48
N SER A 511 22.83 -8.42 -34.30
CA SER A 511 24.05 -7.66 -34.00
C SER A 511 25.32 -8.27 -34.59
N SER A 512 25.27 -9.56 -34.97
CA SER A 512 26.45 -10.28 -35.48
C SER A 512 26.99 -9.66 -36.78
N PRO A 513 28.33 -9.60 -36.97
CA PRO A 513 28.92 -9.16 -38.23
C PRO A 513 28.45 -9.99 -39.42
N GLU A 514 28.31 -11.30 -39.23
CA GLU A 514 27.89 -12.27 -40.25
C GLU A 514 26.49 -11.94 -40.76
N TYR A 515 25.54 -11.68 -39.86
CA TYR A 515 24.20 -11.26 -40.25
C TYR A 515 24.22 -9.90 -40.94
N ARG A 516 24.99 -8.93 -40.44
CA ARG A 516 25.05 -7.60 -41.07
C ARG A 516 25.56 -7.67 -42.51
N MET A 517 26.55 -8.51 -42.79
CA MET A 517 27.02 -8.78 -44.14
C MET A 517 25.97 -9.52 -44.99
N ALA A 518 25.26 -10.48 -44.38
CA ALA A 518 24.26 -11.29 -45.06
C ALA A 518 22.86 -10.66 -45.16
N SER A 519 22.61 -9.52 -44.50
CA SER A 519 21.29 -8.88 -44.38
C SER A 519 20.70 -8.42 -45.72
N SER A 520 21.53 -8.32 -46.75
CA SER A 520 21.13 -8.01 -48.12
C SER A 520 20.55 -9.22 -48.89
N TYR A 521 20.74 -10.45 -48.38
CA TYR A 521 20.18 -11.67 -48.97
C TYR A 521 18.77 -11.95 -48.44
N SER A 522 17.86 -12.38 -49.33
CA SER A 522 16.45 -12.63 -49.00
C SER A 522 16.28 -13.64 -47.86
N GLY A 523 16.97 -14.79 -47.89
CA GLY A 523 16.78 -15.83 -46.87
C GLY A 523 17.12 -15.39 -45.43
N ALA A 524 18.15 -14.56 -45.25
CA ALA A 524 18.51 -14.02 -43.93
C ALA A 524 17.50 -12.96 -43.46
N LYS A 525 16.98 -12.16 -44.39
CA LYS A 525 15.92 -11.18 -44.13
C LYS A 525 14.60 -11.88 -43.75
N ASP A 526 14.19 -12.88 -44.51
CA ASP A 526 12.94 -13.65 -44.28
C ASP A 526 12.97 -14.35 -42.93
N THR A 527 14.11 -14.94 -42.55
CA THR A 527 14.29 -15.60 -41.24
C THR A 527 14.17 -14.60 -40.09
N ARG A 528 14.77 -13.40 -40.21
CA ARG A 528 14.62 -12.34 -39.20
C ARG A 528 13.17 -11.88 -39.09
N GLU A 529 12.51 -11.60 -40.21
CA GLU A 529 11.12 -11.14 -40.24
C GLU A 529 10.16 -12.17 -39.62
N MET A 530 10.39 -13.46 -39.87
CA MET A 530 9.65 -14.54 -39.22
C MET A 530 9.84 -14.52 -37.70
N ALA A 531 11.08 -14.44 -37.20
CA ALA A 531 11.35 -14.36 -35.76
C ALA A 531 10.74 -13.10 -35.11
N GLU A 532 10.84 -11.95 -35.77
CA GLU A 532 10.21 -10.70 -35.34
C GLU A 532 8.69 -10.81 -35.26
N SER A 533 8.06 -11.46 -36.24
CA SER A 533 6.61 -11.69 -36.26
C SER A 533 6.14 -12.52 -35.06
N ILE A 534 6.95 -13.50 -34.61
CA ILE A 534 6.63 -14.33 -33.45
C ILE A 534 6.83 -13.54 -32.15
N ILE A 535 7.97 -12.86 -31.99
CA ILE A 535 8.29 -12.08 -30.77
C ILE A 535 7.30 -10.95 -30.58
N HIS A 536 6.98 -10.22 -31.65
CA HIS A 536 6.08 -9.07 -31.62
C HIS A 536 4.61 -9.44 -31.76
N SER A 537 4.30 -10.74 -31.91
CA SER A 537 2.93 -11.22 -31.96
C SER A 537 2.11 -10.75 -30.76
N VAL A 538 0.85 -10.42 -31.00
CA VAL A 538 -0.12 -10.10 -29.95
C VAL A 538 -0.59 -11.35 -29.20
N ALA A 539 -0.28 -12.55 -29.70
CA ALA A 539 -0.64 -13.82 -29.10
C ALA A 539 0.04 -14.01 -27.74
N ILE A 540 -0.63 -14.73 -26.84
CA ILE A 540 -0.04 -15.15 -25.56
C ILE A 540 1.10 -16.12 -25.85
N TYR A 541 2.29 -15.82 -25.32
CA TYR A 541 3.47 -16.67 -25.49
C TYR A 541 3.22 -18.06 -24.89
N ASN A 542 3.59 -19.13 -25.60
CA ASN A 542 3.36 -20.50 -25.17
C ASN A 542 4.42 -21.43 -25.80
N GLU A 543 4.41 -22.71 -25.41
CA GLU A 543 5.37 -23.71 -25.90
C GLU A 543 5.32 -23.85 -27.43
N ILE A 544 4.14 -23.79 -28.05
CA ILE A 544 3.99 -23.88 -29.52
C ILE A 544 4.66 -22.71 -30.24
N LEU A 545 4.58 -21.49 -29.68
CA LEU A 545 5.28 -20.33 -30.22
C LEU A 545 6.78 -20.40 -29.94
N ASP A 546 7.19 -20.93 -28.79
CA ASP A 546 8.59 -21.13 -28.43
C ASP A 546 9.27 -22.16 -29.35
N ASP A 547 8.59 -23.25 -29.70
CA ASP A 547 9.10 -24.30 -30.61
C ASP A 547 9.23 -23.82 -32.07
N LYS A 548 8.51 -22.77 -32.45
CA LYS A 548 8.58 -22.16 -33.78
C LYS A 548 9.74 -21.17 -33.93
N MET A 549 10.34 -20.76 -32.81
CA MET A 549 11.47 -19.83 -32.74
C MET A 549 12.79 -20.57 -32.58
#